data_AF-A0A8S1GMI1-F1
#
_entry.id   AF-A0A8S1GMI1-F1
#
_cell.length_a   1.000
_cell.length_b   1.000
_cell.length_c   1.000
_cell.angle_alpha   90.00
_cell.angle_beta   90.00
_cell.angle_gamma   90.00
#
_symmetry.space_group_name_H-M   'P 1'
#
loop_
_entity.id
_entity.type
_entity.pdbx_description
1 polymer ?
#
loop_
_entity_poly.entity_id
_entity_poly.type
_entity_poly.pdbx_seq_one_letter_code
_entity_poly.pdbx_strand_id
1 'polypeptide(L)'
;MAEKEQLVLVLTVRLSQLEGTPLEEVDPQELIDLSHKLDLLTPDQASAVQAKIQSLQEAKQLHEDTKKALHGDVLALEKDVDSFLVSEPAVAKSKKGKKGKKEPTALTVEDVEQKLADANLLVSRIEELASNPQLSSEDKLKVEDFRQRVNSSADDKRNVLASMLDDLQKHAKASETMKRLSEALERTETALETIPQTTVAITDFKEAMLPHLTSLLEEVSVVPQDLEPTANELRTRVATLEGAVNSKLDDAVAEQQRLDQLNRSLDELSSILDSVVPKYENPQKAGSG
;
A
#
# COMPACT_ATOMS: atom_id res chain seq x y z
N MET A 1 -74.28 36.21 20.75
CA MET A 1 -73.33 35.42 21.56
C MET A 1 -73.04 34.07 20.91
N ALA A 2 -74.05 33.31 20.49
CA ALA A 2 -73.88 32.00 19.85
C ALA A 2 -72.88 31.95 18.67
N GLU A 3 -72.92 32.90 17.73
CA GLU A 3 -71.99 32.89 16.58
C GLU A 3 -70.51 33.06 16.95
N LYS A 4 -70.20 33.86 17.98
CA LYS A 4 -68.82 34.08 18.44
C LYS A 4 -68.28 32.88 19.20
N GLU A 5 -69.11 32.25 20.05
CA GLU A 5 -68.77 30.99 20.72
C GLU A 5 -68.56 29.85 19.72
N GLN A 6 -69.38 29.83 18.66
CA GLN A 6 -69.25 28.84 17.58
C GLN A 6 -67.97 29.06 16.76
N LEU A 7 -67.58 30.32 16.51
CA LEU A 7 -66.30 30.65 15.87
C LEU A 7 -65.10 30.20 16.70
N VAL A 8 -65.10 30.44 18.03
CA VAL A 8 -64.04 29.95 18.94
C VAL A 8 -63.93 28.43 18.87
N LEU A 9 -65.05 27.71 18.87
CA LEU A 9 -65.07 26.25 18.79
C LEU A 9 -64.46 25.76 17.46
N VAL A 10 -64.86 26.35 16.33
CA VAL A 10 -64.34 25.99 15.00
C VAL A 10 -62.83 26.24 14.91
N LEU A 11 -62.36 27.40 15.38
CA LEU A 11 -60.93 27.72 15.40
C LEU A 11 -60.14 26.75 16.28
N THR A 12 -60.67 26.41 17.46
CA THR A 12 -60.03 25.46 18.39
C THR A 12 -59.92 24.07 17.79
N VAL A 13 -60.99 23.58 17.14
CA VAL A 13 -61.00 22.28 16.45
C VAL A 13 -59.99 22.28 15.31
N ARG A 14 -59.94 23.34 14.50
CA ARG A 14 -59.01 23.42 13.37
C ARG A 14 -57.55 23.46 13.83
N LEU A 15 -57.24 24.21 14.88
CA LEU A 15 -55.89 24.24 15.44
C LEU A 15 -55.47 22.89 16.01
N SER A 16 -56.39 22.18 16.66
CA SER A 16 -56.12 20.82 17.17
C SER A 16 -55.84 19.84 16.03
N GLN A 17 -56.45 20.03 14.85
CA GLN A 17 -56.11 19.25 13.65
C GLN A 17 -54.71 19.59 13.14
N LEU A 18 -54.38 20.89 13.05
CA LEU A 18 -53.06 21.35 12.60
C LEU A 18 -51.92 20.93 13.55
N GLU A 19 -52.17 20.88 14.86
CA GLU A 19 -51.24 20.34 15.86
C GLU A 19 -50.93 18.85 15.63
N GLY A 20 -51.84 18.10 14.99
CA GLY A 20 -51.64 16.71 14.61
C GLY A 20 -51.01 16.50 13.23
N THR A 21 -50.84 17.56 12.45
CA THR A 21 -50.28 17.52 11.08
C THR A 21 -48.77 17.75 11.13
N PRO A 22 -47.95 17.01 10.36
CA PRO A 22 -46.53 17.31 10.22
C PRO A 22 -46.31 18.77 9.80
N LEU A 23 -45.35 19.47 10.43
CA LEU A 23 -45.08 20.89 10.14
C LEU A 23 -44.77 21.16 8.66
N GLU A 24 -44.27 20.17 7.92
CA GLU A 24 -44.10 20.22 6.47
C GLU A 24 -45.38 20.53 5.69
N GLU A 25 -46.50 19.95 6.13
CA GLU A 25 -47.79 20.01 5.44
C GLU A 25 -48.66 21.18 5.94
N VAL A 26 -48.26 21.86 7.01
CA VAL A 26 -48.96 23.04 7.52
C VAL A 26 -48.72 24.21 6.57
N ASP A 27 -49.80 24.71 5.97
CA ASP A 27 -49.78 25.91 5.11
C ASP A 27 -49.60 27.18 5.96
N PRO A 28 -48.53 27.97 5.75
CA PRO A 28 -48.34 29.24 6.45
C PRO A 28 -49.51 30.22 6.24
N GLN A 29 -50.14 30.20 5.06
CA GLN A 29 -51.25 31.12 4.75
C GLN A 29 -52.50 30.76 5.56
N GLU A 30 -52.73 29.47 5.83
CA GLU A 30 -53.83 29.03 6.68
C GLU A 30 -53.67 29.57 8.11
N LEU A 31 -52.46 29.58 8.68
CA LEU A 31 -52.20 30.15 10.00
C LEU A 31 -52.43 31.67 10.05
N ILE A 32 -52.09 32.38 8.96
CA ILE A 32 -52.36 33.83 8.81
C ILE A 32 -53.87 34.07 8.76
N ASP A 33 -54.60 33.30 7.95
CA ASP A 33 -56.05 33.42 7.81
C ASP A 33 -56.80 33.09 9.12
N LEU A 34 -56.31 32.12 9.89
CA LEU A 34 -56.83 31.82 11.23
C LEU A 34 -56.58 32.97 12.22
N SER A 35 -55.42 33.63 12.12
CA SER A 35 -55.12 34.83 12.90
C SER A 35 -56.07 35.99 12.56
N HIS A 36 -56.36 36.22 11.27
CA HIS A 36 -57.30 37.27 10.87
C HIS A 36 -58.75 36.99 11.34
N LYS A 37 -59.15 35.72 11.44
CA LYS A 37 -60.46 35.35 11.99
C LYS A 37 -60.57 35.61 13.49
N LEU A 38 -59.46 35.68 14.22
CA LEU A 38 -59.44 36.07 15.64
C LEU A 38 -59.75 37.55 15.87
N ASP A 39 -59.46 38.42 14.89
CA ASP A 39 -59.75 39.86 14.99
C ASP A 39 -61.25 40.16 15.17
N LEU A 40 -62.13 39.18 14.93
CA LEU A 40 -63.59 39.26 15.12
C LEU A 40 -64.04 38.98 16.57
N LEU A 41 -63.16 38.45 17.42
CA LEU A 41 -63.41 38.05 18.80
C LEU A 41 -62.89 39.10 19.79
N THR A 42 -63.38 39.07 21.04
CA THR A 42 -62.79 39.91 22.09
C THR A 42 -61.46 39.32 22.56
N PRO A 43 -60.55 40.12 23.14
CA PRO A 43 -59.24 39.64 23.61
C PRO A 43 -59.35 38.44 24.56
N ASP A 44 -60.32 38.46 25.49
CA ASP A 44 -60.56 37.37 26.43
C ASP A 44 -61.01 36.07 25.75
N GLN A 45 -61.75 36.17 24.63
CA GLN A 45 -62.22 35.02 23.85
C GLN A 45 -61.15 34.49 22.89
N ALA A 46 -60.27 35.37 22.41
CA ALA A 46 -59.24 35.06 21.44
C ALA A 46 -57.95 34.54 22.08
N SER A 47 -57.64 34.93 23.32
CA SER A 47 -56.32 34.74 23.96
C SER A 47 -55.77 33.31 23.84
N ALA A 48 -56.56 32.29 24.18
CA ALA A 48 -56.11 30.89 24.13
C ALA A 48 -55.87 30.38 22.69
N VAL A 49 -56.72 30.80 21.74
CA VAL A 49 -56.63 30.43 20.32
C VAL A 49 -55.46 31.16 19.66
N GLN A 50 -55.25 32.42 20.02
CA GLN A 50 -54.14 33.25 19.55
C GLN A 50 -52.79 32.68 20.00
N ALA A 51 -52.67 32.26 21.26
CA ALA A 51 -51.44 31.64 21.77
C ALA A 51 -51.08 30.35 21.00
N LYS A 52 -52.08 29.52 20.67
CA LYS A 52 -51.88 28.31 19.84
C LYS A 52 -51.43 28.64 18.41
N ILE A 53 -52.05 29.63 17.77
CA ILE A 53 -51.64 30.07 16.43
C ILE A 53 -50.20 30.59 16.44
N GLN A 54 -49.84 31.43 17.41
CA GLN A 54 -48.47 31.92 17.54
C GLN A 54 -47.48 30.77 17.74
N SER A 55 -47.79 29.81 18.62
CA SER A 55 -46.92 28.65 18.84
C SER A 55 -46.73 27.81 17.57
N LEU A 56 -47.77 27.59 16.77
CA LEU A 56 -47.66 26.89 15.48
C LEU A 56 -46.87 27.69 14.44
N GLN A 57 -47.05 29.01 14.38
CA GLN A 57 -46.28 29.90 13.50
C GLN A 57 -44.79 29.88 13.86
N GLU A 58 -44.46 30.00 15.14
CA GLU A 58 -43.08 29.91 15.63
C GLU A 58 -42.45 28.55 15.33
N ALA A 59 -43.18 27.45 15.58
CA ALA A 59 -42.70 26.10 15.28
C ALA A 59 -42.47 25.89 13.79
N LYS A 60 -43.37 26.37 12.93
CA LYS A 60 -43.25 26.30 11.47
C LYS A 60 -42.06 27.14 10.99
N GLN A 61 -41.91 28.37 11.50
CA GLN A 61 -40.79 29.23 11.14
C GLN A 61 -39.45 28.60 11.52
N LEU A 62 -39.34 28.08 12.76
CA LEU A 62 -38.15 27.37 13.23
C LEU A 62 -37.83 26.15 12.36
N HIS A 63 -38.85 25.40 11.94
CA HIS A 63 -38.68 24.26 11.04
C HIS A 63 -38.14 24.67 9.66
N GLU A 64 -38.69 25.72 9.05
CA GLU A 64 -38.19 26.24 7.76
C GLU A 64 -36.78 26.83 7.87
N ASP A 65 -36.48 27.51 8.97
CA ASP A 65 -35.13 28.06 9.23
C ASP A 65 -34.11 26.94 9.44
N THR A 66 -34.48 25.88 10.15
CA THR A 66 -33.63 24.69 10.34
C THR A 66 -33.36 24.00 9.00
N LYS A 67 -34.39 23.85 8.15
CA LYS A 67 -34.22 23.31 6.79
C LYS A 67 -33.26 24.13 5.94
N LYS A 68 -33.38 25.45 5.97
CA LYS A 68 -32.46 26.35 5.24
C LYS A 68 -31.03 26.23 5.77
N ALA A 69 -30.85 26.14 7.08
CA ALA A 69 -29.55 25.93 7.69
C ALA A 69 -28.93 24.59 7.24
N LEU A 70 -29.70 23.51 7.30
CA LEU A 70 -29.26 22.18 6.85
C LEU A 70 -28.90 22.17 5.36
N HIS A 71 -29.68 22.84 4.51
CA HIS A 71 -29.34 22.99 3.10
C HIS A 71 -28.01 23.76 2.93
N GLY A 72 -27.77 24.80 3.73
CA GLY A 72 -26.48 25.49 3.80
C GLY A 72 -25.32 24.56 4.18
N ASP A 73 -25.54 23.65 5.14
CA ASP A 73 -24.54 22.65 5.54
C ASP A 73 -24.26 21.64 4.42
N VAL A 74 -25.26 21.26 3.64
CA VAL A 74 -25.11 20.40 2.45
C VAL A 74 -24.24 21.08 1.40
N LEU A 75 -24.46 22.38 1.12
CA LEU A 75 -23.65 23.14 0.17
C LEU A 75 -22.21 23.33 0.66
N ALA A 76 -22.00 23.52 1.96
CA ALA A 76 -20.66 23.57 2.54
C ALA A 76 -19.96 22.21 2.40
N LEU A 77 -20.68 21.11 2.67
CA LEU A 77 -20.18 19.75 2.51
C LEU A 77 -19.84 19.43 1.06
N GLU A 78 -20.66 19.87 0.10
CA GLU A 78 -20.40 19.74 -1.34
C GLU A 78 -19.03 20.33 -1.70
N LYS A 79 -18.74 21.55 -1.21
CA LYS A 79 -17.46 22.20 -1.43
C LYS A 79 -16.29 21.42 -0.82
N ASP A 80 -16.47 20.88 0.37
CA ASP A 80 -15.42 20.10 1.04
C ASP A 80 -15.16 18.77 0.32
N VAL A 81 -16.23 18.10 -0.14
CA VAL A 81 -16.15 16.88 -0.97
C VAL A 81 -15.46 17.17 -2.29
N ASP A 82 -15.85 18.22 -3.01
CA ASP A 82 -15.22 18.60 -4.26
C ASP A 82 -13.75 18.97 -4.05
N SER A 83 -13.42 19.69 -2.98
CA SER A 83 -12.02 19.98 -2.62
C SER A 83 -11.23 18.70 -2.38
N PHE A 84 -11.79 17.73 -1.65
CA PHE A 84 -11.15 16.43 -1.40
C PHE A 84 -10.95 15.61 -2.68
N LEU A 85 -11.94 15.59 -3.56
CA LEU A 85 -11.89 14.85 -4.83
C LEU A 85 -10.96 15.51 -5.86
N VAL A 86 -10.90 16.84 -5.89
CA VAL A 86 -10.01 17.62 -6.78
C VAL A 86 -8.56 17.64 -6.26
N SER A 87 -8.37 17.39 -4.97
CA SER A 87 -7.05 17.15 -4.36
C SER A 87 -6.46 15.79 -4.79
N GLU A 88 -6.58 15.44 -6.06
CA GLU A 88 -5.80 14.38 -6.69
C GLU A 88 -4.33 14.82 -6.74
N PRO A 89 -3.42 14.04 -6.15
CA PRO A 89 -2.06 14.02 -6.68
C PRO A 89 -2.19 13.40 -8.07
N ALA A 90 -1.73 14.10 -9.09
CA ALA A 90 -1.77 13.63 -10.47
C ALA A 90 -1.24 12.19 -10.58
N VAL A 91 -2.14 11.20 -10.54
CA VAL A 91 -1.84 9.87 -11.05
C VAL A 91 -1.76 10.05 -12.55
N ALA A 92 -0.53 10.26 -13.00
CA ALA A 92 -0.04 10.27 -14.37
C ALA A 92 -1.12 10.04 -15.46
N LYS A 93 -1.85 11.10 -15.84
CA LYS A 93 -2.28 11.22 -17.23
C LYS A 93 -1.01 11.47 -18.03
N SER A 94 -0.51 10.41 -18.66
CA SER A 94 0.59 10.41 -19.63
C SER A 94 0.44 11.52 -20.68
N LYS A 95 0.91 12.74 -20.36
CA LYS A 95 1.15 13.78 -21.36
C LYS A 95 2.49 13.45 -22.01
N LYS A 96 2.41 12.81 -23.19
CA LYS A 96 3.50 12.80 -24.17
C LYS A 96 3.95 14.24 -24.41
N GLY A 97 5.15 14.58 -23.92
CA GLY A 97 5.77 15.88 -24.11
C GLY A 97 7.29 15.76 -24.06
N LYS A 98 7.94 16.28 -25.10
CA LYS A 98 9.39 16.25 -25.35
C LYS A 98 10.24 16.67 -24.13
N LYS A 99 11.29 15.90 -23.87
CA LYS A 99 12.57 16.25 -23.20
C LYS A 99 12.48 17.28 -22.06
N GLY A 100 12.41 16.77 -20.83
CA GLY A 100 12.71 17.52 -19.61
C GLY A 100 12.23 16.74 -18.39
N LYS A 101 13.16 16.21 -17.59
CA LYS A 101 12.87 15.48 -16.35
C LYS A 101 11.94 16.34 -15.45
N LYS A 102 10.67 15.95 -15.37
CA LYS A 102 9.83 16.20 -14.22
C LYS A 102 9.53 14.83 -13.64
N GLU A 103 10.30 14.45 -12.62
CA GLU A 103 9.88 13.35 -11.76
C GLU A 103 8.52 13.75 -11.16
N PRO A 104 7.51 12.86 -11.23
CA PRO A 104 6.32 13.06 -10.43
C PRO A 104 6.77 13.11 -8.97
N THR A 105 6.31 14.09 -8.20
CA THR A 105 6.43 14.03 -6.74
C THR A 105 5.71 12.74 -6.34
N ALA A 106 6.48 11.70 -6.01
CA ALA A 106 5.92 10.43 -5.60
C ALA A 106 5.05 10.71 -4.38
N LEU A 107 3.82 10.21 -4.41
CA LEU A 107 2.98 10.18 -3.23
C LEU A 107 3.74 9.45 -2.13
N THR A 108 3.88 10.09 -0.97
CA THR A 108 4.43 9.43 0.21
C THR A 108 3.34 8.61 0.91
N VAL A 109 3.74 7.66 1.76
CA VAL A 109 2.78 6.90 2.57
C VAL A 109 2.01 7.87 3.47
N GLU A 110 2.71 8.82 4.07
CA GLU A 110 2.15 9.88 4.91
C GLU A 110 1.10 10.72 4.16
N ASP A 111 1.33 11.07 2.88
CA ASP A 111 0.36 11.81 2.06
C ASP A 111 -0.93 11.00 1.85
N VAL A 112 -0.81 9.69 1.62
CA VAL A 112 -1.96 8.81 1.38
C VAL A 112 -2.73 8.55 2.69
N GLU A 113 -2.01 8.35 3.80
CA GLU A 113 -2.59 8.21 5.14
C GLU A 113 -3.36 9.46 5.57
N GLN A 114 -2.78 10.65 5.38
CA GLN A 114 -3.45 11.91 5.71
C GLN A 114 -4.74 12.05 4.90
N LYS A 115 -4.72 11.73 3.60
CA LYS A 115 -5.93 11.77 2.77
C LYS A 115 -6.98 10.76 3.18
N LEU A 116 -6.59 9.59 3.70
CA LEU A 116 -7.55 8.64 4.27
C LEU A 116 -8.15 9.15 5.57
N ALA A 117 -7.37 9.84 6.40
CA ALA A 117 -7.89 10.51 7.59
C ALA A 117 -8.90 11.60 7.23
N ASP A 118 -8.58 12.44 6.25
CA ASP A 118 -9.49 13.48 5.74
C ASP A 118 -10.78 12.86 5.18
N ALA A 119 -10.68 11.74 4.45
CA ALA A 119 -11.83 11.00 3.95
C ALA A 119 -12.74 10.51 5.09
N ASN A 120 -12.16 9.96 6.16
CA ASN A 120 -12.93 9.47 7.31
C ASN A 120 -13.64 10.61 8.06
N LEU A 121 -13.02 11.79 8.15
CA LEU A 121 -13.65 12.98 8.71
C LEU A 121 -14.85 13.42 7.86
N LEU A 122 -14.71 13.42 6.54
CA LEU A 122 -15.81 13.74 5.62
C LEU A 122 -16.94 12.71 5.71
N VAL A 123 -16.64 11.42 5.75
CA VAL A 123 -17.65 10.36 5.92
C VAL A 123 -18.42 10.56 7.23
N SER A 124 -17.74 10.88 8.33
CA SER A 124 -18.40 11.14 9.62
C SER A 124 -19.39 12.30 9.52
N ARG A 125 -19.00 13.40 8.85
CA ARG A 125 -19.86 14.57 8.65
C ARG A 125 -21.03 14.28 7.70
N ILE A 126 -20.80 13.47 6.67
CA ILE A 126 -21.84 12.97 5.77
C ILE A 126 -22.88 12.15 6.55
N GLU A 127 -22.44 11.25 7.43
CA GLU A 127 -23.32 10.39 8.23
C GLU A 127 -24.13 11.18 9.27
N GLU A 128 -23.53 12.19 9.90
CA GLU A 128 -24.22 13.11 10.80
C GLU A 128 -25.36 13.86 10.08
N LEU A 129 -25.07 14.40 8.89
CA LEU A 129 -26.05 15.14 8.10
C LEU A 129 -27.14 14.22 7.54
N ALA A 130 -26.78 13.03 7.06
CA ALA A 130 -27.71 12.02 6.53
C ALA A 130 -28.71 11.53 7.59
N SER A 131 -28.31 11.52 8.86
CA SER A 131 -29.15 11.10 9.98
C SER A 131 -30.18 12.14 10.39
N ASN A 132 -30.11 13.37 9.84
CA ASN A 132 -31.04 14.43 10.21
C ASN A 132 -32.42 14.22 9.56
N PRO A 133 -33.50 14.04 10.35
CA PRO A 133 -34.82 13.75 9.80
C PRO A 133 -35.40 14.91 9.00
N GLN A 134 -35.07 16.17 9.34
CA GLN A 134 -35.57 17.39 8.70
C GLN A 134 -34.85 17.72 7.38
N LEU A 135 -33.83 16.94 7.02
CA LEU A 135 -33.15 17.09 5.75
C LEU A 135 -34.12 16.78 4.59
N SER A 136 -34.12 17.64 3.57
CA SER A 136 -35.00 17.50 2.41
C SER A 136 -34.70 16.21 1.63
N SER A 137 -35.67 15.67 0.90
CA SER A 137 -35.46 14.48 0.07
C SER A 137 -34.40 14.69 -1.01
N GLU A 138 -34.30 15.89 -1.57
CA GLU A 138 -33.27 16.23 -2.55
C GLU A 138 -31.87 16.24 -1.91
N ASP A 139 -31.75 16.87 -0.75
CA ASP A 139 -30.47 16.94 -0.04
C ASP A 139 -30.04 15.57 0.49
N LYS A 140 -30.98 14.72 0.93
CA LYS A 140 -30.70 13.32 1.31
C LYS A 140 -30.05 12.55 0.15
N LEU A 141 -30.55 12.73 -1.07
CA LEU A 141 -29.97 12.10 -2.26
C LEU A 141 -28.55 12.64 -2.56
N LYS A 142 -28.34 13.95 -2.41
CA LYS A 142 -27.01 14.57 -2.58
C LYS A 142 -26.01 14.07 -1.54
N VAL A 143 -26.40 14.00 -0.27
CA VAL A 143 -25.54 13.51 0.83
C VAL A 143 -25.17 12.05 0.62
N GLU A 144 -26.09 11.20 0.16
CA GLU A 144 -25.76 9.80 -0.18
C GLU A 144 -24.81 9.71 -1.39
N ASP A 145 -24.98 10.56 -2.41
CA ASP A 145 -24.03 10.64 -3.53
C ASP A 145 -22.63 11.09 -3.07
N PHE A 146 -22.54 12.09 -2.18
CA PHE A 146 -21.27 12.48 -1.55
C PHE A 146 -20.61 11.30 -0.83
N ARG A 147 -21.40 10.52 -0.08
CA ARG A 147 -20.93 9.32 0.62
C ARG A 147 -20.27 8.33 -0.33
N GLN A 148 -20.95 8.02 -1.44
CA GLN A 148 -20.45 7.08 -2.44
C GLN A 148 -19.16 7.58 -3.10
N ARG A 149 -19.11 8.86 -3.46
CA ARG A 149 -17.91 9.48 -4.07
C ARG A 149 -16.72 9.47 -3.12
N VAL A 150 -16.90 9.88 -1.87
CA VAL A 150 -15.83 9.90 -0.86
C VAL A 150 -15.34 8.48 -0.56
N ASN A 151 -16.25 7.51 -0.38
CA ASN A 151 -15.88 6.12 -0.13
C ASN A 151 -15.11 5.50 -1.29
N SER A 152 -15.58 5.69 -2.53
CA SER A 152 -14.87 5.20 -3.73
C SER A 152 -13.46 5.77 -3.80
N SER A 153 -13.33 7.08 -3.57
CA SER A 153 -12.02 7.75 -3.56
C SER A 153 -11.13 7.33 -2.39
N ALA A 154 -11.70 6.93 -1.26
CA ALA A 154 -10.95 6.37 -0.14
C ALA A 154 -10.46 4.95 -0.45
N ASP A 155 -11.27 4.12 -1.10
CA ASP A 155 -10.89 2.77 -1.52
C ASP A 155 -9.75 2.80 -2.56
N ASP A 156 -9.80 3.72 -3.53
CA ASP A 156 -8.70 3.93 -4.46
C ASP A 156 -7.39 4.27 -3.73
N LYS A 157 -7.45 5.13 -2.70
CA LYS A 157 -6.28 5.48 -1.87
C LYS A 157 -5.78 4.31 -1.04
N ARG A 158 -6.67 3.48 -0.48
CA ARG A 158 -6.29 2.24 0.23
C ARG A 158 -5.57 1.27 -0.70
N ASN A 159 -6.04 1.15 -1.94
CA ASN A 159 -5.39 0.31 -2.96
C ASN A 159 -4.00 0.84 -3.32
N VAL A 160 -3.83 2.16 -3.47
CA VAL A 160 -2.51 2.79 -3.68
C VAL A 160 -1.58 2.49 -2.51
N LEU A 161 -2.04 2.67 -1.26
CA LEU A 161 -1.24 2.40 -0.07
C LEU A 161 -0.84 0.92 0.02
N ALA A 162 -1.76 0.00 -0.28
CA ALA A 162 -1.47 -1.42 -0.34
C ALA A 162 -0.42 -1.77 -1.39
N SER A 163 -0.49 -1.16 -2.58
CA SER A 163 0.53 -1.31 -3.63
C SER A 163 1.89 -0.78 -3.18
N MET A 164 1.93 0.41 -2.56
CA MET A 164 3.18 1.00 -2.05
C MET A 164 3.82 0.12 -0.97
N LEU A 165 3.01 -0.46 -0.08
CA LEU A 165 3.48 -1.37 0.95
C LEU A 165 4.06 -2.66 0.36
N ASP A 166 3.39 -3.24 -0.64
CA ASP A 166 3.88 -4.42 -1.35
C ASP A 166 5.21 -4.14 -2.08
N ASP A 167 5.33 -2.99 -2.74
CA ASP A 167 6.57 -2.56 -3.40
C ASP A 167 7.71 -2.37 -2.39
N LEU A 168 7.45 -1.75 -1.23
CA LEU A 168 8.43 -1.62 -0.15
C LEU A 168 8.85 -2.98 0.42
N GLN A 169 7.91 -3.91 0.60
CA GLN A 169 8.23 -5.25 1.08
C GLN A 169 9.09 -6.03 0.09
N LYS A 170 8.78 -5.94 -1.21
CA LYS A 170 9.61 -6.53 -2.28
C LYS A 170 11.01 -5.92 -2.29
N HIS A 171 11.13 -4.60 -2.14
CA HIS A 171 12.41 -3.90 -2.07
C HIS A 171 13.25 -4.35 -0.88
N ALA A 172 12.66 -4.39 0.31
CA ALA A 172 13.32 -4.84 1.53
C ALA A 172 13.81 -6.29 1.42
N LYS A 173 12.95 -7.19 0.88
CA LYS A 173 13.32 -8.59 0.65
C LYS A 173 14.47 -8.73 -0.34
N ALA A 174 14.39 -8.04 -1.48
CA ALA A 174 15.44 -8.07 -2.50
C ALA A 174 16.77 -7.56 -1.95
N SER A 175 16.75 -6.44 -1.22
CA SER A 175 17.96 -5.85 -0.61
C SER A 175 18.61 -6.81 0.40
N GLU A 176 17.83 -7.45 1.26
CA GLU A 176 18.33 -8.43 2.23
C GLU A 176 18.93 -9.67 1.56
N THR A 177 18.26 -10.23 0.55
CA THR A 177 18.81 -11.38 -0.20
C THR A 177 20.08 -10.99 -0.93
N MET A 178 20.15 -9.82 -1.57
CA MET A 178 21.36 -9.33 -2.25
C MET A 178 22.52 -9.13 -1.27
N LYS A 179 22.25 -8.62 -0.06
CA LYS A 179 23.25 -8.51 1.00
C LYS A 179 23.80 -9.88 1.39
N ARG A 180 22.92 -10.87 1.61
CA ARG A 180 23.33 -12.25 1.91
C ARG A 180 24.17 -12.87 0.79
N LEU A 181 23.78 -12.64 -0.47
CA LEU A 181 24.56 -13.09 -1.63
C LEU A 181 25.94 -12.44 -1.66
N SER A 182 26.04 -11.14 -1.40
CA SER A 182 27.33 -10.44 -1.32
C SER A 182 28.22 -11.00 -0.21
N GLU A 183 27.68 -11.19 1.00
CA GLU A 183 28.43 -11.76 2.12
C GLU A 183 28.87 -13.21 1.84
N ALA A 184 28.00 -14.02 1.21
CA ALA A 184 28.32 -15.39 0.83
C ALA A 184 29.41 -15.43 -0.26
N LEU A 185 29.34 -14.54 -1.25
CA LEU A 185 30.38 -14.38 -2.27
C LEU A 185 31.73 -14.04 -1.65
N GLU A 186 31.80 -13.01 -0.80
CA GLU A 186 33.05 -12.60 -0.15
C GLU A 186 33.67 -13.74 0.69
N ARG A 187 32.84 -14.48 1.43
CA ARG A 187 33.30 -15.64 2.19
C ARG A 187 33.83 -16.75 1.28
N THR A 188 33.14 -17.01 0.17
CA THR A 188 33.53 -18.06 -0.79
C THR A 188 34.80 -17.68 -1.52
N GLU A 189 34.93 -16.44 -1.98
CA GLU A 189 36.14 -15.88 -2.59
C GLU A 189 37.34 -16.03 -1.63
N THR A 190 37.20 -15.61 -0.38
CA THR A 190 38.26 -15.74 0.65
C THR A 190 38.61 -17.19 0.95
N ALA A 191 37.61 -18.07 1.05
CA ALA A 191 37.83 -19.49 1.32
C ALA A 191 38.57 -20.17 0.16
N LEU A 192 38.22 -19.85 -1.09
CA LEU A 192 38.90 -20.39 -2.28
C LEU A 192 40.41 -20.07 -2.31
N GLU A 193 40.80 -18.91 -1.78
CA GLU A 193 42.21 -18.50 -1.68
C GLU A 193 42.99 -19.26 -0.60
N THR A 194 42.30 -19.79 0.42
CA THR A 194 42.95 -20.38 1.61
C THR A 194 42.97 -21.90 1.62
N ILE A 195 42.10 -22.57 0.84
CA ILE A 195 42.10 -24.03 0.76
C ILE A 195 43.37 -24.57 0.07
N PRO A 196 43.80 -25.80 0.41
CA PRO A 196 44.82 -26.49 -0.36
C PRO A 196 44.42 -26.59 -1.83
N GLN A 197 45.36 -26.27 -2.74
CA GLN A 197 45.10 -26.30 -4.18
C GLN A 197 45.29 -27.73 -4.73
N THR A 198 44.60 -28.69 -4.13
CA THR A 198 44.58 -30.10 -4.56
C THR A 198 43.22 -30.44 -5.14
N THR A 199 43.17 -31.45 -6.03
CA THR A 199 41.93 -31.86 -6.70
C THR A 199 40.81 -32.19 -5.70
N VAL A 200 41.14 -32.91 -4.62
CA VAL A 200 40.16 -33.29 -3.58
C VAL A 200 39.62 -32.06 -2.86
N ALA A 201 40.49 -31.18 -2.35
CA ALA A 201 40.07 -30.02 -1.59
C ALA A 201 39.24 -29.02 -2.42
N ILE A 202 39.60 -28.81 -3.69
CA ILE A 202 38.84 -27.93 -4.59
C ILE A 202 37.48 -28.55 -4.98
N THR A 203 37.43 -29.87 -5.17
CA THR A 203 36.16 -30.58 -5.45
C THR A 203 35.21 -30.48 -4.27
N ASP A 204 35.68 -30.79 -3.06
CA ASP A 204 34.89 -30.68 -1.84
C ASP A 204 34.39 -29.24 -1.62
N PHE A 205 35.26 -28.26 -1.86
CA PHE A 205 34.91 -26.84 -1.79
C PHE A 205 33.80 -26.47 -2.78
N LYS A 206 33.93 -26.90 -4.03
CA LYS A 206 32.96 -26.64 -5.10
C LYS A 206 31.58 -27.21 -4.74
N GLU A 207 31.55 -28.46 -4.27
CA GLU A 207 30.31 -29.15 -3.90
C GLU A 207 29.66 -28.53 -2.65
N ALA A 208 30.46 -28.00 -1.72
CA ALA A 208 29.94 -27.36 -0.52
C ALA A 208 29.38 -25.94 -0.78
N MET A 209 30.07 -25.13 -1.58
CA MET A 209 29.81 -23.69 -1.64
C MET A 209 28.93 -23.27 -2.84
N LEU A 210 29.13 -23.85 -4.02
CA LEU A 210 28.41 -23.42 -5.23
C LEU A 210 26.88 -23.61 -5.12
N PRO A 211 26.34 -24.73 -4.60
CA PRO A 211 24.89 -24.89 -4.49
C PRO A 211 24.22 -23.80 -3.63
N HIS A 212 24.90 -23.34 -2.58
CA HIS A 212 24.40 -22.27 -1.73
C HIS A 212 24.35 -20.92 -2.48
N LEU A 213 25.39 -20.61 -3.26
CA LEU A 213 25.42 -19.40 -4.10
C LEU A 213 24.36 -19.44 -5.20
N THR A 214 24.15 -20.60 -5.84
CA THR A 214 23.07 -20.78 -6.83
C THR A 214 21.69 -20.54 -6.22
N SER A 215 21.42 -21.09 -5.02
CA SER A 215 20.16 -20.86 -4.31
C SER A 215 19.93 -19.37 -4.01
N LEU A 216 20.95 -18.66 -3.53
CA LEU A 216 20.84 -17.22 -3.27
C LEU A 216 20.68 -16.42 -4.57
N LEU A 217 21.32 -16.84 -5.66
CA LEU A 217 21.19 -16.20 -6.97
C LEU A 217 19.77 -16.34 -7.54
N GLU A 218 19.13 -17.50 -7.37
CA GLU A 218 17.72 -17.72 -7.76
C GLU A 218 16.77 -16.79 -7.01
N GLU A 219 17.00 -16.56 -5.71
CA GLU A 219 16.20 -15.60 -4.93
C GLU A 219 16.37 -14.14 -5.41
N VAL A 220 17.50 -13.81 -6.03
CA VAL A 220 17.80 -12.49 -6.64
C VAL A 220 17.40 -12.44 -8.13
N SER A 221 16.75 -13.46 -8.68
CA SER A 221 16.39 -13.52 -10.11
C SER A 221 15.41 -12.44 -10.56
N VAL A 222 14.52 -11.98 -9.66
CA VAL A 222 13.54 -10.92 -9.93
C VAL A 222 13.65 -9.87 -8.82
N VAL A 223 14.20 -8.71 -9.14
CA VAL A 223 14.34 -7.58 -8.21
C VAL A 223 13.68 -6.32 -8.78
N PRO A 224 13.34 -5.34 -7.91
CA PRO A 224 12.93 -4.02 -8.35
C PRO A 224 13.95 -3.37 -9.32
N GLN A 225 13.44 -2.59 -10.27
CA GLN A 225 14.24 -2.03 -11.38
C GLN A 225 15.43 -1.18 -10.91
N ASP A 226 15.28 -0.48 -9.78
CA ASP A 226 16.32 0.34 -9.18
C ASP A 226 17.45 -0.48 -8.56
N LEU A 227 17.18 -1.73 -8.15
CA LEU A 227 18.17 -2.67 -7.60
C LEU A 227 18.82 -3.56 -8.68
N GLU A 228 18.24 -3.60 -9.88
CA GLU A 228 18.71 -4.43 -11.01
C GLU A 228 20.19 -4.23 -11.37
N PRO A 229 20.79 -3.02 -11.33
CA PRO A 229 22.22 -2.84 -11.59
C PRO A 229 23.10 -3.62 -10.58
N THR A 230 22.80 -3.49 -9.29
CA THR A 230 23.55 -4.17 -8.23
C THR A 230 23.29 -5.68 -8.25
N ALA A 231 22.06 -6.11 -8.56
CA ALA A 231 21.77 -7.53 -8.74
C ALA A 231 22.64 -8.12 -9.86
N ASN A 232 22.69 -7.47 -11.03
CA ASN A 232 23.49 -7.91 -12.18
C ASN A 232 25.00 -7.97 -11.89
N GLU A 233 25.52 -7.05 -11.09
CA GLU A 233 26.90 -7.11 -10.61
C GLU A 233 27.15 -8.37 -9.78
N LEU A 234 26.26 -8.68 -8.83
CA LEU A 234 26.34 -9.91 -8.03
C LEU A 234 26.23 -11.16 -8.92
N ARG A 235 25.32 -11.19 -9.91
CA ARG A 235 25.21 -12.33 -10.85
C ARG A 235 26.52 -12.55 -11.61
N THR A 236 27.16 -11.46 -12.03
CA THR A 236 28.45 -11.51 -12.74
C THR A 236 29.58 -12.00 -11.84
N ARG A 237 29.60 -11.58 -10.56
CA ARG A 237 30.56 -12.08 -9.56
C ARG A 237 30.41 -13.58 -9.32
N VAL A 238 29.19 -14.08 -9.17
CA VAL A 238 28.94 -15.54 -9.04
C VAL A 238 29.51 -16.29 -10.24
N ALA A 239 29.20 -15.87 -11.46
CA ALA A 239 29.70 -16.52 -12.67
C ALA A 239 31.25 -16.48 -12.76
N THR A 240 31.86 -15.38 -12.34
CA THR A 240 33.33 -15.24 -12.32
C THR A 240 33.96 -16.18 -11.30
N LEU A 241 33.38 -16.28 -10.10
CA LEU A 241 33.83 -17.19 -9.05
C LEU A 241 33.69 -18.66 -9.47
N GLU A 242 32.56 -19.04 -10.06
CA GLU A 242 32.38 -20.39 -10.62
C GLU A 242 33.44 -20.71 -11.68
N GLY A 243 33.74 -19.75 -12.56
CA GLY A 243 34.83 -19.85 -13.53
C GLY A 243 36.20 -20.05 -12.86
N ALA A 244 36.49 -19.28 -11.80
CA ALA A 244 37.74 -19.39 -11.05
C ALA A 244 37.88 -20.75 -10.33
N VAL A 245 36.81 -21.26 -9.73
CA VAL A 245 36.79 -22.60 -9.10
C VAL A 245 37.07 -23.69 -10.13
N ASN A 246 36.41 -23.63 -11.30
CA ASN A 246 36.63 -24.62 -12.35
C ASN A 246 38.07 -24.54 -12.91
N SER A 247 38.59 -23.33 -13.15
CA SER A 247 39.98 -23.16 -13.61
C SER A 247 41.00 -23.71 -12.62
N LYS A 248 40.81 -23.44 -11.31
CA LYS A 248 41.70 -23.99 -10.26
C LYS A 248 41.61 -25.51 -10.17
N LEU A 249 40.43 -26.07 -10.39
CA LEU A 249 40.25 -27.52 -10.42
C LEU A 249 41.02 -28.14 -11.60
N ASP A 250 40.91 -27.55 -12.79
CA ASP A 250 41.65 -27.99 -13.98
C ASP A 250 43.17 -27.93 -13.76
N ASP A 251 43.67 -26.83 -13.19
CA ASP A 251 45.08 -26.67 -12.83
C ASP A 251 45.54 -27.74 -11.83
N ALA A 252 44.74 -28.01 -10.79
CA ALA A 252 45.06 -29.01 -9.78
C ALA A 252 45.06 -30.44 -10.36
N VAL A 253 44.15 -30.74 -11.29
CA VAL A 253 44.12 -32.02 -12.01
C VAL A 253 45.36 -32.17 -12.90
N ALA A 254 45.75 -31.12 -13.62
CA ALA A 254 46.95 -31.14 -14.45
C ALA A 254 48.22 -31.37 -13.61
N GLU A 255 48.33 -30.71 -12.46
CA GLU A 255 49.47 -30.90 -11.56
C GLU A 255 49.48 -32.31 -10.93
N GLN A 256 48.32 -32.85 -10.54
CA GLN A 256 48.22 -34.24 -10.06
C GLN A 256 48.73 -35.22 -11.12
N GLN A 257 48.33 -35.06 -12.38
CA GLN A 257 48.81 -35.91 -13.48
C GLN A 257 50.32 -35.79 -13.68
N ARG A 258 50.89 -34.59 -13.53
CA ARG A 258 52.33 -34.35 -13.61
C ARG A 258 53.09 -35.04 -12.47
N LEU A 259 52.59 -34.96 -11.25
CA LEU A 259 53.17 -35.64 -10.09
C LEU A 259 53.12 -37.17 -10.24
N ASP A 260 52.02 -37.71 -10.74
CA ASP A 260 51.89 -39.14 -11.03
C ASP A 260 52.91 -39.61 -12.09
N GLN A 261 53.15 -38.80 -13.12
CA GLN A 261 54.19 -39.08 -14.12
C GLN A 261 55.60 -39.05 -13.51
N LEU A 262 55.89 -38.04 -12.69
CA LEU A 262 57.19 -37.92 -12.01
C LEU A 262 57.45 -39.11 -11.07
N ASN A 263 56.43 -39.54 -10.32
CA ASN A 263 56.51 -40.70 -9.44
C ASN A 263 56.79 -41.99 -10.22
N ARG A 264 56.14 -42.20 -11.37
CA ARG A 264 56.45 -43.36 -12.24
C ARG A 264 57.91 -43.32 -12.73
N SER A 265 58.38 -42.16 -13.18
CA SER A 265 59.79 -42.01 -13.59
C SER A 265 60.76 -42.24 -12.41
N LEU A 266 60.39 -41.84 -11.19
CA LEU A 266 61.17 -42.11 -9.99
C LEU A 266 61.21 -43.62 -9.69
N ASP A 267 60.07 -44.31 -9.77
CA ASP A 267 60.00 -45.76 -9.55
C ASP A 267 60.83 -46.54 -10.57
N GLU A 268 60.80 -46.12 -11.84
CA GLU A 268 61.67 -46.66 -12.90
C GLU A 268 63.15 -46.44 -12.57
N LEU A 269 63.55 -45.23 -12.15
CA LEU A 269 64.93 -44.92 -11.78
C LEU A 269 65.40 -45.70 -10.54
N SER A 270 64.54 -45.79 -9.52
CA SER A 270 64.77 -46.60 -8.31
C SER A 270 64.98 -48.08 -8.68
N SER A 271 64.13 -48.63 -9.55
CA SER A 271 64.28 -50.00 -10.05
C SER A 271 65.60 -50.21 -10.82
N ILE A 272 66.00 -49.24 -11.65
CA ILE A 272 67.31 -49.29 -12.32
C ILE A 272 68.44 -49.26 -11.30
N LEU A 273 68.39 -48.36 -10.32
CA LEU A 273 69.41 -48.24 -9.29
C LEU A 273 69.54 -49.54 -8.47
N ASP A 274 68.42 -50.10 -8.03
CA ASP A 274 68.36 -51.39 -7.32
C ASP A 274 68.91 -52.55 -8.16
N SER A 275 68.83 -52.47 -9.50
CA SER A 275 69.41 -53.47 -10.40
C SER A 275 70.92 -53.29 -10.62
N VAL A 276 71.45 -52.09 -10.41
CA VAL A 276 72.83 -51.71 -10.70
C VAL A 276 73.69 -51.79 -9.44
N VAL A 277 73.22 -51.29 -8.29
CA VAL A 277 73.95 -51.27 -7.02
C VAL A 277 74.50 -52.66 -6.62
N PRO A 278 73.73 -53.76 -6.68
CA PRO A 278 74.25 -55.09 -6.35
C PRO A 278 75.39 -55.57 -7.26
N LYS A 279 75.44 -55.08 -8.52
CA LYS A 279 76.51 -55.42 -9.47
C LYS A 279 77.84 -54.74 -9.11
N TYR A 280 77.81 -53.65 -8.35
CA TYR A 280 78.99 -52.94 -7.88
C TYR A 280 79.38 -53.32 -6.44
N GLU A 281 78.43 -53.71 -5.60
CA GLU A 281 78.70 -54.18 -4.23
C GLU A 281 79.25 -55.62 -4.17
N ASN A 282 79.03 -56.45 -5.20
CA ASN A 282 79.59 -57.80 -5.32
C ASN A 282 80.38 -57.99 -6.64
N PRO A 283 81.63 -57.48 -6.73
CA PRO A 283 82.42 -57.58 -7.96
C PRO A 283 82.92 -59.02 -8.28
N GLN A 284 82.78 -59.97 -7.36
CA GLN A 284 83.25 -61.35 -7.56
C GLN A 284 82.11 -62.31 -7.94
N LYS A 285 81.59 -62.20 -9.17
CA LYS A 285 80.98 -63.34 -9.90
C LYS A 285 80.71 -63.06 -11.39
N ALA A 286 81.52 -62.21 -12.03
CA ALA A 286 81.47 -61.99 -13.48
C ALA A 286 82.71 -62.51 -14.22
N GLY A 287 83.48 -63.42 -13.61
CA GLY A 287 84.69 -63.97 -14.22
C GLY A 287 85.16 -65.25 -13.54
N SER A 288 84.43 -66.35 -13.74
CA SER A 288 84.93 -67.73 -13.65
C SER A 288 83.86 -68.61 -14.31
N GLY A 289 84.30 -69.49 -15.22
CA GLY A 289 83.43 -70.40 -15.97
C GLY A 289 82.77 -71.49 -15.14
#